data_AF-A0A3A3H4I8-F1
#
_entry.id   AF-A0A3A3H4I8-F1
#
_cell.length_a   1.000
_cell.length_b   1.000
_cell.length_c   1.000
_cell.angle_alpha   90.00
_cell.angle_beta   90.00
_cell.angle_gamma   90.00
#
_symmetry.space_group_name_H-M   'P 1'
#
loop_
_entity.id
_entity.type
_entity.pdbx_description
1 polymer ?
#
loop_
_entity_poly.entity_id
_entity_poly.type
_entity_poly.pdbx_seq_one_letter_code
_entity_poly.pdbx_strand_id
1 'polypeptide(L)'
;MRRTKSESEETRQHIVDAAETVFLDMGVSRASLERIAHEAGLTRGAIYWHFSNKQQLFNAMTDRVRSLHSALLETQIEETSTDPLSFIEERAFEIIRLFEEDEHTRKVYQIIVTRCEYVGEMQEALVWQRSLHDTMAAVFDRAFELAESRGELANGWDAKSASTMFHCFISGMLNDWLRYDFNSEFAKSVRCSLRCLLNCFGVSPR
;
A
#
# COMPACT_ATOMS: atom_id res chain seq x y z
N MET A 1 -36.61 14.94 -7.51
CA MET A 1 -36.47 14.61 -6.07
C MET A 1 -35.02 14.82 -5.69
N ARG A 2 -34.74 15.63 -4.66
CA ARG A 2 -33.36 15.89 -4.19
C ARG A 2 -32.95 14.69 -3.32
N ARG A 3 -32.00 13.87 -3.79
CA ARG A 3 -31.40 12.80 -2.98
C ARG A 3 -30.86 13.40 -1.68
N THR A 4 -31.07 12.70 -0.58
CA THR A 4 -30.48 13.08 0.71
C THR A 4 -28.96 12.95 0.64
N LYS A 5 -28.23 13.68 1.50
CA LYS A 5 -26.75 13.59 1.53
C LYS A 5 -26.26 12.15 1.75
N SER A 6 -27.01 11.35 2.53
CA SER A 6 -26.70 9.95 2.80
C SER A 6 -26.81 9.07 1.55
N GLU A 7 -27.93 9.12 0.84
CA GLU A 7 -28.14 8.34 -0.40
C GLU A 7 -27.12 8.71 -1.49
N SER A 8 -26.72 9.98 -1.52
CA SER A 8 -25.66 10.47 -2.41
C SER A 8 -24.31 9.85 -2.06
N GLU A 9 -23.94 9.79 -0.78
CA GLU A 9 -22.67 9.20 -0.37
C GLU A 9 -22.66 7.68 -0.57
N GLU A 10 -23.76 6.98 -0.26
CA GLU A 10 -23.92 5.55 -0.55
C GLU A 10 -23.75 5.25 -2.05
N THR A 11 -24.37 6.05 -2.91
CA THR A 11 -24.18 5.92 -4.37
C THR A 11 -22.72 6.15 -4.76
N ARG A 12 -22.05 7.14 -4.15
CA ARG A 12 -20.64 7.43 -4.41
C ARG A 12 -19.76 6.23 -4.05
N GLN A 13 -20.01 5.60 -2.89
CA GLN A 13 -19.26 4.42 -2.46
C GLN A 13 -19.54 3.23 -3.39
N HIS A 14 -20.79 3.00 -3.78
CA HIS A 14 -21.13 1.93 -4.71
C HIS A 14 -20.42 2.06 -6.08
N ILE A 15 -20.27 3.28 -6.58
CA ILE A 15 -19.50 3.55 -7.80
C ILE A 15 -18.03 3.16 -7.63
N VAL A 16 -17.43 3.44 -6.46
CA VAL A 16 -16.03 3.10 -6.21
C VAL A 16 -15.85 1.58 -6.09
N ASP A 17 -16.80 0.86 -5.48
CA ASP A 17 -16.79 -0.61 -5.44
C ASP A 17 -16.84 -1.22 -6.86
N ALA A 18 -17.72 -0.67 -7.72
CA ALA A 18 -17.79 -1.08 -9.12
C ALA A 18 -16.50 -0.76 -9.89
N ALA A 19 -15.85 0.36 -9.58
CA ALA A 19 -14.58 0.73 -10.17
C ALA A 19 -13.48 -0.26 -9.81
N GLU A 20 -13.39 -0.69 -8.54
CA GLU A 20 -12.43 -1.71 -8.08
C GLU A 20 -12.57 -3.01 -8.86
N THR A 21 -13.80 -3.50 -9.02
CA THR A 21 -14.09 -4.72 -9.82
C THR A 21 -13.60 -4.57 -11.26
N VAL A 22 -13.96 -3.45 -11.92
CA VAL A 22 -13.56 -3.22 -13.32
C VAL A 22 -12.06 -3.05 -13.45
N PHE A 23 -11.39 -2.33 -12.54
CA PHE A 23 -9.94 -2.12 -12.59
C PHE A 23 -9.16 -3.42 -12.35
N LEU A 24 -9.63 -4.31 -11.48
CA LEU A 24 -9.01 -5.63 -11.29
C LEU A 24 -9.11 -6.51 -12.53
N ASP A 25 -10.29 -6.52 -13.17
CA ASP A 25 -10.57 -7.37 -14.33
C ASP A 25 -9.75 -6.95 -15.55
N MET A 26 -9.80 -5.67 -15.92
CA MET A 26 -9.26 -5.21 -17.22
C MET A 26 -8.14 -4.17 -17.14
N GLY A 27 -7.76 -3.75 -15.94
CA GLY A 27 -6.78 -2.70 -15.72
C GLY A 27 -7.35 -1.29 -15.85
N VAL A 28 -6.67 -0.32 -15.21
CA VAL A 28 -7.11 1.08 -15.16
C VAL A 28 -7.12 1.71 -16.56
N SER A 29 -6.12 1.41 -17.40
CA SER A 29 -6.01 1.98 -18.74
C SER A 29 -7.21 1.63 -19.63
N ARG A 30 -7.71 0.38 -19.56
CA ARG A 30 -8.83 -0.09 -20.42
C ARG A 30 -10.22 0.23 -19.85
N ALA A 31 -10.30 0.52 -18.56
CA ALA A 31 -11.56 0.88 -17.92
C ALA A 31 -12.07 2.25 -18.39
N SER A 32 -13.40 2.35 -18.53
CA SER A 32 -14.12 3.59 -18.85
C SER A 32 -15.18 3.87 -17.79
N LEU A 33 -15.53 5.15 -17.60
CA LEU A 33 -16.62 5.54 -16.70
C LEU A 33 -17.96 4.94 -17.14
N GLU A 34 -18.17 4.75 -18.45
CA GLU A 34 -19.34 4.06 -18.98
C GLU A 34 -19.42 2.60 -18.54
N ARG A 35 -18.30 1.87 -18.60
CA ARG A 35 -18.25 0.48 -18.14
C ARG A 35 -18.48 0.37 -16.64
N ILE A 36 -17.89 1.28 -15.87
CA ILE A 36 -18.07 1.33 -14.41
C ILE A 36 -19.52 1.68 -14.06
N ALA A 37 -20.15 2.60 -14.80
CA ALA A 37 -21.57 2.91 -14.60
C ALA A 37 -22.45 1.68 -14.86
N HIS A 38 -22.16 0.92 -15.92
CA HIS A 38 -22.86 -0.34 -16.20
C HIS A 38 -22.67 -1.37 -15.06
N GLU A 39 -21.43 -1.53 -14.56
CA GLU A 39 -21.13 -2.42 -13.43
C GLU A 39 -21.89 -2.00 -12.15
N ALA A 40 -21.97 -0.70 -11.89
CA ALA A 40 -22.73 -0.15 -10.76
C ALA A 40 -24.26 -0.17 -10.95
N GLY A 41 -24.78 -0.64 -12.09
CA GLY A 41 -26.20 -0.57 -12.42
C GLY A 41 -26.74 0.87 -12.54
N LEU A 42 -25.87 1.83 -12.86
CA LEU A 42 -26.16 3.25 -12.95
C LEU A 42 -26.14 3.76 -14.39
N THR A 43 -26.78 4.91 -14.61
CA THR A 43 -26.67 5.60 -15.89
C THR A 43 -25.34 6.33 -15.99
N ARG A 44 -24.90 6.57 -17.23
CA ARG A 44 -23.73 7.43 -17.49
C ARG A 44 -23.85 8.81 -16.83
N GLY A 45 -25.03 9.43 -16.87
CA GLY A 45 -25.23 10.75 -16.24
C GLY A 45 -25.01 10.72 -14.72
N ALA A 46 -25.35 9.61 -14.07
CA ALA A 46 -25.16 9.45 -12.63
C ALA A 46 -23.68 9.37 -12.25
N ILE A 47 -22.84 8.65 -13.01
CA ILE A 47 -21.41 8.55 -12.67
C ILE A 47 -20.70 9.91 -12.83
N TYR A 48 -20.99 10.66 -13.91
CA TYR A 48 -20.40 11.98 -14.15
C TYR A 48 -20.83 13.04 -13.13
N TRP A 49 -21.94 12.82 -12.41
CA TRP A 49 -22.34 13.68 -11.30
C TRP A 49 -21.43 13.50 -10.07
N HIS A 50 -20.91 12.29 -9.84
CA HIS A 50 -20.02 11.99 -8.71
C HIS A 50 -18.54 12.15 -9.06
N PHE A 51 -18.13 11.78 -10.28
CA PHE A 51 -16.74 11.75 -10.71
C PHE A 51 -16.62 12.34 -12.11
N SER A 52 -15.88 13.45 -12.22
CA SER A 52 -15.73 14.15 -13.50
C SER A 52 -14.82 13.40 -14.49
N ASN A 53 -13.93 12.54 -13.98
CA ASN A 53 -13.00 11.75 -14.76
C ASN A 53 -12.57 10.48 -14.00
N LYS A 54 -11.88 9.57 -14.69
CA LYS A 54 -11.39 8.31 -14.12
C LYS A 54 -10.33 8.53 -13.03
N GLN A 55 -9.52 9.58 -13.13
CA GLN A 55 -8.50 9.93 -12.13
C GLN A 55 -9.13 10.28 -10.77
N GLN A 56 -10.21 11.05 -10.73
CA GLN A 56 -10.93 11.35 -9.48
C GLN A 56 -11.53 10.09 -8.85
N LEU A 57 -12.04 9.18 -9.68
CA LEU A 57 -12.56 7.90 -9.21
C LEU A 57 -11.44 7.00 -8.66
N PHE A 58 -10.31 6.93 -9.35
CA PHE A 58 -9.11 6.25 -8.88
C PHE A 58 -8.63 6.81 -7.53
N ASN A 59 -8.55 8.14 -7.40
CA ASN A 59 -8.16 8.79 -6.15
C ASN A 59 -9.12 8.46 -5.00
N ALA A 60 -10.43 8.45 -5.26
CA ALA A 60 -11.42 8.10 -4.26
C ALA A 60 -11.30 6.64 -3.79
N MET A 61 -10.99 5.72 -4.70
CA MET A 61 -10.66 4.33 -4.36
C MET A 61 -9.42 4.26 -3.46
N THR A 62 -8.33 4.92 -3.85
CA THR A 62 -7.08 4.87 -3.09
C THR A 62 -7.18 5.56 -1.73
N ASP A 63 -8.04 6.59 -1.61
CA ASP A 63 -8.27 7.31 -0.35
C ASP A 63 -8.95 6.47 0.72
N ARG A 64 -9.76 5.46 0.34
CA ARG A 64 -10.38 4.52 1.28
C ARG A 64 -9.32 3.78 2.09
N VAL A 65 -8.39 3.13 1.41
CA VAL A 65 -7.34 2.33 2.06
C VAL A 65 -6.30 3.20 2.76
N ARG A 66 -6.03 4.40 2.23
CA ARG A 66 -5.11 5.35 2.88
C ARG A 66 -5.65 5.79 4.24
N SER A 67 -6.93 6.13 4.31
CA SER A 67 -7.55 6.62 5.55
C SER A 67 -7.66 5.50 6.60
N LEU A 68 -7.90 4.26 6.19
CA LEU A 68 -8.00 3.12 7.10
C LEU A 68 -6.65 2.77 7.76
N HIS A 69 -5.53 2.96 7.05
CA HIS A 69 -4.21 2.56 7.53
C HIS A 69 -3.30 3.72 7.89
N SER A 70 -3.81 4.96 7.91
CA SER A 70 -2.97 6.13 8.20
C SER A 70 -2.21 5.97 9.50
N ALA A 71 -2.84 5.43 10.56
CA ALA A 71 -2.18 5.16 11.83
C ALA A 71 -0.99 4.19 11.70
N LEU A 72 -1.12 3.12 10.89
CA LEU A 72 -0.03 2.18 10.62
C LEU A 72 1.12 2.85 9.86
N LEU A 73 0.78 3.71 8.89
CA LEU A 73 1.73 4.39 8.02
C LEU A 73 2.43 5.59 8.69
N GLU A 74 1.80 6.20 9.69
CA GLU A 74 2.27 7.40 10.38
C GLU A 74 2.98 7.09 11.71
N THR A 75 2.95 5.83 12.17
CA THR A 75 3.64 5.42 13.40
C THR A 75 5.16 5.50 13.21
N GLN A 76 5.79 6.38 13.99
CA GLN A 76 7.25 6.59 13.98
C GLN A 76 7.90 5.88 15.16
N ILE A 77 9.16 5.49 15.00
CA ILE A 77 9.97 5.01 16.11
C ILE A 77 10.28 6.15 17.08
N GLU A 78 10.10 5.90 18.38
CA GLU A 78 10.50 6.83 19.44
C GLU A 78 12.02 6.75 19.67
N GLU A 79 12.68 7.87 19.95
CA GLU A 79 14.12 7.90 20.26
C GLU A 79 14.48 7.07 21.51
N THR A 80 13.51 6.86 22.39
CA THR A 80 13.58 6.04 23.60
C THR A 80 13.39 4.54 23.34
N SER A 81 13.04 4.13 22.11
CA SER A 81 12.90 2.72 21.76
C SER A 81 14.18 1.97 22.06
N THR A 82 14.09 0.80 22.71
CA THR A 82 15.27 0.02 23.13
C THR A 82 15.80 -0.89 22.04
N ASP A 83 15.01 -1.18 21.00
CA ASP A 83 15.37 -2.11 19.93
C ASP A 83 14.78 -1.65 18.58
N PRO A 84 15.55 -0.90 17.77
CA PRO A 84 15.11 -0.42 16.47
C PRO A 84 14.88 -1.52 15.43
N LEU A 85 15.64 -2.63 15.48
CA LEU A 85 15.47 -3.72 14.51
C LEU A 85 14.22 -4.54 14.81
N SER A 86 13.88 -4.76 16.09
CA SER A 86 12.60 -5.34 16.48
C SER A 86 11.43 -4.44 16.09
N PHE A 87 11.57 -3.10 16.22
CA PHE A 87 10.55 -2.17 15.72
C PHE A 87 10.29 -2.35 14.22
N ILE A 88 11.36 -2.50 13.41
CA ILE A 88 11.23 -2.76 11.97
C ILE A 88 10.49 -4.08 11.70
N GLU A 89 10.84 -5.15 12.43
CA GLU A 89 10.17 -6.45 12.30
C GLU A 89 8.67 -6.34 12.59
N GLU A 90 8.31 -5.73 13.72
CA GLU A 90 6.92 -5.57 14.14
C GLU A 90 6.10 -4.79 13.12
N ARG A 91 6.59 -3.64 12.65
CA ARG A 91 5.89 -2.81 11.65
C ARG A 91 5.71 -3.55 10.33
N ALA A 92 6.75 -4.25 9.86
CA ALA A 92 6.66 -5.02 8.63
C ALA A 92 5.67 -6.19 8.75
N PHE A 93 5.59 -6.83 9.92
CA PHE A 93 4.61 -7.90 10.17
C PHE A 93 3.18 -7.38 10.24
N GLU A 94 2.95 -6.20 10.81
CA GLU A 94 1.64 -5.54 10.78
C GLU A 94 1.19 -5.26 9.35
N ILE A 95 2.09 -4.78 8.48
CA ILE A 95 1.80 -4.59 7.06
C ILE A 95 1.46 -5.92 6.39
N ILE A 96 2.27 -6.97 6.57
CA ILE A 96 1.99 -8.32 6.04
C ILE A 96 0.63 -8.83 6.50
N ARG A 97 0.32 -8.64 7.78
CA ARG A 97 -0.95 -9.07 8.39
C ARG A 97 -2.13 -8.30 7.81
N LEU A 98 -2.00 -6.99 7.62
CA LEU A 98 -3.01 -6.17 6.97
C LEU A 98 -3.35 -6.73 5.58
N PHE A 99 -2.32 -7.03 4.77
CA PHE A 99 -2.52 -7.64 3.47
C PHE A 99 -3.10 -9.05 3.55
N GLU A 100 -2.81 -9.83 4.60
CA GLU A 100 -3.35 -11.18 4.80
C GLU A 100 -4.83 -11.18 5.22
N GLU A 101 -5.24 -10.25 6.08
CA GLU A 101 -6.58 -10.22 6.69
C GLU A 101 -7.60 -9.38 5.90
N ASP A 102 -7.16 -8.31 5.23
CA ASP A 102 -8.05 -7.40 4.51
C ASP A 102 -7.97 -7.60 2.99
N GLU A 103 -8.95 -8.35 2.47
CA GLU A 103 -9.09 -8.61 1.03
C GLU A 103 -9.32 -7.33 0.22
N HIS A 104 -10.09 -6.37 0.73
CA HIS A 104 -10.37 -5.12 0.04
C HIS A 104 -9.09 -4.30 -0.11
N THR A 105 -8.31 -4.19 0.97
CA THR A 105 -7.00 -3.54 0.94
C THR A 105 -6.06 -4.21 -0.05
N ARG A 106 -5.96 -5.54 -0.02
CA ARG A 106 -5.13 -6.29 -0.96
C ARG A 106 -5.51 -6.01 -2.42
N LYS A 107 -6.82 -6.01 -2.73
CA LYS A 107 -7.36 -5.70 -4.07
C LYS A 107 -7.00 -4.29 -4.53
N VAL A 108 -7.16 -3.28 -3.67
CA VAL A 108 -6.83 -1.90 -4.02
C VAL A 108 -5.33 -1.74 -4.29
N TYR A 109 -4.46 -2.30 -3.44
CA TYR A 109 -3.02 -2.28 -3.69
C TYR A 109 -2.62 -3.10 -4.93
N GLN A 110 -3.31 -4.21 -5.21
CA GLN A 110 -3.12 -4.94 -6.46
C GLN A 110 -3.43 -4.06 -7.67
N ILE A 111 -4.48 -3.26 -7.62
CA ILE A 111 -4.79 -2.30 -8.70
C ILE A 111 -3.66 -1.28 -8.85
N ILE A 112 -3.25 -0.64 -7.76
CA ILE A 112 -2.18 0.37 -7.71
C ILE A 112 -0.87 -0.19 -8.30
N VAL A 113 -0.43 -1.36 -7.82
CA VAL A 113 0.91 -1.90 -8.11
C VAL A 113 0.97 -2.66 -9.43
N THR A 114 -0.12 -3.32 -9.84
CA THR A 114 -0.08 -4.30 -10.95
C THR A 114 -1.04 -4.01 -12.09
N ARG A 115 -2.06 -3.15 -11.89
CA ARG A 115 -3.13 -2.90 -12.89
C ARG A 115 -3.21 -1.45 -13.37
N CYS A 116 -2.33 -0.57 -12.90
CA CYS A 116 -2.26 0.82 -13.31
C CYS A 116 -0.96 1.11 -14.09
N GLU A 117 -1.10 1.64 -15.30
CA GLU A 117 0.01 2.26 -16.01
C GLU A 117 0.01 3.75 -15.62
N TYR A 118 1.08 4.19 -14.95
CA TYR A 118 1.23 5.56 -14.45
C TYR A 118 1.68 6.52 -15.56
N VAL A 119 0.92 6.58 -16.64
CA VAL A 119 1.17 7.39 -17.84
C VAL A 119 -0.12 8.09 -18.26
N GLY A 120 0.00 9.12 -19.10
CA GLY A 120 -1.15 9.84 -19.64
C GLY A 120 -2.02 10.45 -18.53
N GLU A 121 -3.31 10.10 -18.50
CA GLU A 121 -4.26 10.62 -17.50
C GLU A 121 -3.93 10.20 -16.05
N MET A 122 -3.14 9.14 -15.86
CA MET A 122 -2.73 8.61 -14.54
C MET A 122 -1.37 9.16 -14.05
N GLN A 123 -0.75 10.09 -14.78
CA GLN A 123 0.57 10.63 -14.43
C GLN A 123 0.58 11.33 -13.06
N GLU A 124 -0.51 12.03 -12.71
CA GLU A 124 -0.64 12.69 -11.40
C GLU A 124 -0.76 11.67 -10.26
N ALA A 125 -1.39 10.53 -10.51
CA ALA A 125 -1.47 9.43 -9.55
C ALA A 125 -0.09 8.89 -9.14
N LEU A 126 0.91 9.00 -10.03
CA LEU A 126 2.28 8.59 -9.73
C LEU A 126 2.92 9.44 -8.64
N VAL A 127 2.64 10.74 -8.63
CA VAL A 127 3.16 11.66 -7.60
C VAL A 127 2.62 11.27 -6.23
N TRP A 128 1.33 10.97 -6.17
CA TRP A 128 0.69 10.49 -4.95
C TRP A 128 1.21 9.11 -4.52
N GLN A 129 1.36 8.18 -5.46
CA GLN A 129 1.87 6.83 -5.18
C GLN A 129 3.32 6.90 -4.66
N ARG A 130 4.16 7.77 -5.24
CA ARG A 130 5.51 8.03 -4.76
C ARG A 130 5.48 8.64 -3.36
N SER A 131 4.63 9.62 -3.09
CA SER A 131 4.52 10.21 -1.76
C SER A 131 4.16 9.19 -0.69
N LEU A 132 3.23 8.27 -0.97
CA LEU A 132 2.91 7.19 -0.04
C LEU A 132 4.09 6.26 0.21
N HIS A 133 4.74 5.86 -0.88
CA HIS A 133 5.93 5.02 -0.82
C HIS A 133 7.04 5.65 0.03
N ASP A 134 7.29 6.96 -0.16
CA ASP A 134 8.32 7.69 0.57
C ASP A 134 7.96 7.83 2.06
N THR A 135 6.68 8.05 2.39
CA THR A 135 6.22 8.04 3.79
C THR A 135 6.44 6.68 4.45
N MET A 136 6.17 5.58 3.75
CA MET A 136 6.41 4.23 4.26
C MET A 136 7.90 3.94 4.46
N ALA A 137 8.74 4.36 3.52
CA ALA A 137 10.19 4.18 3.61
C ALA A 137 10.77 4.97 4.79
N ALA A 138 10.30 6.19 5.03
CA ALA A 138 10.80 7.07 6.09
C ALA A 138 10.66 6.46 7.50
N VAL A 139 9.60 5.66 7.75
CA VAL A 139 9.40 4.95 9.02
C VAL A 139 10.57 3.99 9.29
N PHE A 140 10.99 3.25 8.27
CA PHE A 140 12.08 2.28 8.37
C PHE A 140 13.45 2.97 8.35
N ASP A 141 13.63 4.01 7.53
CA ASP A 141 14.86 4.81 7.49
C ASP A 141 15.23 5.31 8.87
N ARG A 142 14.26 5.88 9.60
CA ARG A 142 14.51 6.41 10.95
C ARG A 142 14.93 5.34 11.95
N ALA A 143 14.39 4.12 11.84
CA ALA A 143 14.77 3.02 12.71
C ALA A 143 16.20 2.52 12.41
N PHE A 144 16.58 2.45 11.14
CA PHE A 144 17.96 2.12 10.75
C PHE A 144 18.96 3.21 11.16
N GLU A 145 18.61 4.49 11.04
CA GLU A 145 19.42 5.61 11.53
C GLU A 145 19.66 5.52 13.04
N LEU A 146 18.61 5.18 13.80
CA LEU A 146 18.71 5.01 15.25
C LEU A 146 19.63 3.83 15.60
N ALA A 147 19.49 2.68 14.93
CA ALA A 147 20.36 1.52 15.12
C ALA A 147 21.84 1.86 14.80
N GLU A 148 22.10 2.59 13.71
CA GLU A 148 23.44 3.03 13.34
C GLU A 148 24.04 3.96 14.41
N SER A 149 23.28 4.95 14.88
CA SER A 149 23.73 5.91 15.91
C SER A 149 24.14 5.24 17.22
N ARG A 150 23.62 4.03 17.48
CA ARG A 150 23.91 3.22 18.67
C ARG A 150 24.96 2.14 18.43
N GLY A 151 25.44 1.98 17.21
CA GLY A 151 26.40 0.93 16.84
C GLY A 151 25.78 -0.48 16.89
N GLU A 152 24.47 -0.59 16.67
CA GLU A 152 23.72 -1.86 16.70
C GLU A 152 23.69 -2.55 15.32
N LEU A 153 24.18 -1.87 14.27
CA LEU A 153 24.34 -2.46 12.94
C LEU A 153 25.63 -3.28 12.82
N ALA A 154 25.54 -4.43 12.16
CA ALA A 154 26.65 -5.31 11.87
C ALA A 154 27.65 -4.68 10.88
N ASN A 155 28.91 -5.13 10.96
CA ASN A 155 29.98 -4.68 10.07
C ASN A 155 29.59 -4.86 8.59
N GLY A 156 29.68 -3.78 7.82
CA GLY A 156 29.35 -3.78 6.39
C GLY A 156 28.00 -3.14 6.06
N TRP A 157 27.21 -2.76 7.07
CA TRP A 157 25.98 -1.99 6.90
C TRP A 157 26.12 -0.58 7.50
N ASP A 158 25.63 0.39 6.74
CA ASP A 158 25.21 1.70 7.25
C ASP A 158 23.67 1.78 7.19
N ALA A 159 23.06 2.78 7.84
CA ALA A 159 21.59 2.87 7.86
C ALA A 159 20.98 2.88 6.45
N LYS A 160 21.64 3.57 5.52
CA LYS A 160 21.16 3.74 4.15
C LYS A 160 21.15 2.43 3.37
N SER A 161 22.24 1.67 3.43
CA SER A 161 22.37 0.38 2.73
C SER A 161 21.46 -0.69 3.34
N ALA A 162 21.33 -0.73 4.68
CA ALA A 162 20.41 -1.62 5.36
C ALA A 162 18.95 -1.30 4.99
N SER A 163 18.55 -0.03 5.05
CA SER A 163 17.21 0.41 4.66
C SER A 163 16.91 0.13 3.19
N THR A 164 17.85 0.44 2.29
CA THR A 164 17.69 0.16 0.86
C THR A 164 17.49 -1.33 0.59
N MET A 165 18.29 -2.19 1.23
CA MET A 165 18.18 -3.64 1.09
C MET A 165 16.82 -4.16 1.61
N PHE A 166 16.42 -3.70 2.80
CA PHE A 166 15.13 -4.02 3.39
C PHE A 166 13.97 -3.59 2.49
N HIS A 167 14.02 -2.36 1.98
CA HIS A 167 13.02 -1.79 1.10
C HIS A 167 12.87 -2.59 -0.20
N CYS A 168 13.99 -2.94 -0.85
CA CYS A 168 13.98 -3.74 -2.07
C CYS A 168 13.38 -5.11 -1.82
N PHE A 169 13.72 -5.73 -0.70
CA PHE A 169 13.22 -7.04 -0.29
C PHE A 169 11.69 -7.00 -0.07
N ILE A 170 11.19 -6.09 0.77
CA ILE A 170 9.75 -5.94 1.04
C ILE A 170 8.98 -5.60 -0.24
N SER A 171 9.48 -4.65 -1.04
CA SER A 171 8.83 -4.22 -2.27
C SER A 171 8.73 -5.37 -3.28
N GLY A 172 9.79 -6.16 -3.45
CA GLY A 172 9.81 -7.33 -4.33
C GLY A 172 8.79 -8.38 -3.88
N MET A 173 8.78 -8.71 -2.58
CA MET A 173 7.83 -9.69 -2.03
C MET A 173 6.38 -9.27 -2.15
N LEU A 174 6.07 -8.00 -1.83
CA LEU A 174 4.72 -7.46 -1.98
C LEU A 174 4.30 -7.45 -3.45
N ASN A 175 5.22 -7.12 -4.37
CA ASN A 175 4.93 -7.15 -5.79
C ASN A 175 4.55 -8.55 -6.26
N ASP A 176 5.35 -9.56 -5.91
CA ASP A 176 5.07 -10.95 -6.27
C ASP A 176 3.76 -11.42 -5.63
N TRP A 177 3.50 -11.08 -4.36
CA TRP A 177 2.24 -11.42 -3.70
C TRP A 177 1.03 -10.85 -4.41
N LEU A 178 1.04 -9.54 -4.70
CA LEU A 178 -0.08 -8.89 -5.38
C LEU A 178 -0.26 -9.38 -6.82
N ARG A 179 0.80 -9.87 -7.48
CA ARG A 179 0.72 -10.43 -8.84
C ARG A 179 0.19 -11.86 -8.87
N TYR A 180 0.62 -12.70 -7.95
CA TYR A 180 0.41 -14.15 -8.01
C TYR A 180 -0.57 -14.69 -6.94
N ASP A 181 -1.18 -13.80 -6.15
CA ASP A 181 -2.23 -14.09 -5.16
C ASP A 181 -1.86 -15.25 -4.24
N PHE A 182 -0.71 -15.13 -3.60
CA PHE A 182 -0.20 -16.20 -2.74
C PHE A 182 -1.03 -16.41 -1.47
N ASN A 183 -1.07 -17.67 -1.05
CA ASN A 183 -1.76 -18.14 0.14
C ASN A 183 -0.94 -17.90 1.43
N SER A 184 -1.48 -18.34 2.57
CA SER A 184 -0.86 -18.20 3.89
C SER A 184 0.52 -18.85 4.04
N GLU A 185 0.88 -19.82 3.19
CA GLU A 185 2.24 -20.41 3.20
C GLU A 185 3.29 -19.42 2.68
N PHE A 186 2.95 -18.60 1.69
CA PHE A 186 3.85 -17.53 1.23
C PHE A 186 4.03 -16.47 2.32
N ALA A 187 2.96 -16.05 2.99
CA ALA A 187 3.05 -15.12 4.11
C ALA A 187 3.96 -15.63 5.24
N LYS A 188 3.92 -16.95 5.54
CA LYS A 188 4.87 -17.58 6.47
C LYS A 188 6.32 -17.53 5.97
N SER A 189 6.54 -17.83 4.69
CA SER A 189 7.87 -17.74 4.07
C SER A 189 8.43 -16.32 4.08
N VAL A 190 7.58 -15.31 3.82
CA VAL A 190 7.89 -13.89 3.90
C VAL A 190 8.35 -13.53 5.31
N ARG A 191 7.56 -13.88 6.33
CA ARG A 191 7.90 -13.59 7.74
C ARG A 191 9.23 -14.22 8.15
N CYS A 192 9.46 -15.47 7.75
CA CYS A 192 10.72 -16.17 8.02
C CYS A 192 11.91 -15.47 7.35
N SER A 193 11.79 -15.17 6.06
CA SER A 193 12.85 -14.55 5.26
C SER A 193 13.17 -13.13 5.76
N LEU A 194 12.15 -12.37 6.19
CA LEU A 194 12.30 -11.06 6.79
C LEU A 194 13.12 -11.11 8.09
N ARG A 195 12.80 -12.05 8.99
CA ARG A 195 13.59 -12.28 10.21
C ARG A 195 15.04 -12.60 9.90
N CYS A 196 15.28 -13.50 8.95
CA CYS A 196 16.63 -13.85 8.53
C CYS A 196 17.39 -12.62 8.00
N LEU A 197 16.73 -11.76 7.21
CA LEU A 197 17.33 -10.53 6.70
C LEU A 197 17.66 -9.54 7.82
N LEU A 198 16.73 -9.29 8.75
CA LEU A 198 16.96 -8.38 9.88
C LEU A 198 18.11 -8.85 10.79
N ASN A 199 18.23 -10.16 11.00
CA ASN A 199 19.36 -10.75 11.72
C ASN A 199 20.71 -10.50 11.03
N CYS A 200 20.74 -10.29 9.71
CA CYS A 200 21.97 -9.92 8.99
C CYS A 200 22.35 -8.44 9.21
N PHE A 201 21.40 -7.59 9.61
CA PHE A 201 21.67 -6.18 9.91
C PHE A 201 22.15 -5.97 11.34
N GLY A 202 21.69 -6.78 12.30
CA GLY A 202 22.06 -6.61 13.72
C GLY A 202 23.39 -7.24 14.09
N VAL A 203 24.09 -6.63 15.06
CA VAL A 203 25.23 -7.28 15.72
C VAL A 203 24.70 -8.51 16.48
N SER A 204 25.22 -9.71 16.19
CA SER A 204 24.81 -10.91 16.93
C SER A 204 25.07 -10.71 18.43
N PRO A 205 24.10 -11.04 19.32
CA PRO A 205 24.33 -10.97 20.75
C PRO A 205 25.52 -11.89 21.11
N ARG A 206 26.50 -11.31 21.82
CA ARG A 206 27.65 -12.05 22.36
C ARG A 206 27.26 -12.97 23.50
#